data_AF-A0A1Y1KAD5-F1
#
_entry.id   AF-A0A1Y1KAD5-F1
#
_cell.length_a   1.000
_cell.length_b   1.000
_cell.length_c   1.000
_cell.angle_alpha   90.00
_cell.angle_beta   90.00
_cell.angle_gamma   90.00
#
_symmetry.space_group_name_H-M   'P 1'
#
loop_
_entity.id
_entity.type
_entity.pdbx_description
1 polymer ?
#
loop_
_entity_poly.entity_id
_entity_poly.type
_entity_poly.pdbx_seq_one_letter_code
_entity_poly.pdbx_strand_id
1 'polypeptide(L)'
;EYLQYFLRFSRMLSYEEIEMLKEDETAIKERPPTTVQFKEQIDVYDALYKTIHSFDSERIISGWLRIDVRPLRQAVLNIICKWGSMFKQHLFEHVISSLSELDSFVAEAIAALQVELSEDDYEGLLSVMGYLVKIRDRQTATDGMFQPIKEIMELLKEYGVEFSEEIYIQLQELPDKWNQCKKVAIATKQAVGPLQTLQIAAIKRRIGLFDVRQAMHRDAFKKLPFFHWGCQNVYALFDHQHQELCNFEDELKKLAE
;
A
#
# COMPACT_ATOMS: atom_id res chain seq x y z
N GLU A 1 -14.81 12.47 -7.09
CA GLU A 1 -16.00 11.72 -6.60
C GLU A 1 -16.47 10.64 -7.57
N TYR A 2 -16.95 10.95 -8.78
CA TYR A 2 -17.49 9.93 -9.70
C TYR A 2 -16.54 8.76 -10.03
N LEU A 3 -15.30 9.05 -10.46
CA LEU A 3 -14.30 8.01 -10.69
C LEU A 3 -13.94 7.27 -9.39
N GLN A 4 -13.91 7.98 -8.26
CA GLN A 4 -13.55 7.40 -6.97
C GLN A 4 -14.58 6.37 -6.50
N TYR A 5 -15.87 6.61 -6.72
CA TYR A 5 -16.93 5.62 -6.46
C TYR A 5 -16.82 4.42 -7.41
N PHE A 6 -16.54 4.65 -8.69
CA PHE A 6 -16.34 3.57 -9.64
C PHE A 6 -15.12 2.71 -9.28
N LEU A 7 -14.01 3.32 -8.88
CA LEU A 7 -12.80 2.62 -8.45
C LEU A 7 -13.00 1.80 -7.17
N ARG A 8 -13.95 2.20 -6.31
CA ARG A 8 -14.22 1.52 -5.03
C ARG A 8 -15.24 0.38 -5.15
N PHE A 9 -16.22 0.52 -6.05
CA PHE A 9 -17.37 -0.40 -6.10
C PHE A 9 -17.60 -1.06 -7.45
N SER A 10 -16.79 -0.75 -8.47
CA SER A 10 -16.88 -1.25 -9.84
C SER A 10 -18.19 -0.95 -10.59
N ARG A 11 -19.11 -0.24 -9.95
CA ARG A 11 -20.44 0.11 -10.46
C ARG A 11 -20.80 1.52 -10.03
N MET A 12 -21.76 2.07 -10.75
CA MET A 12 -22.45 3.29 -10.33
C MET A 12 -23.28 2.98 -9.10
N LEU A 13 -23.09 3.73 -8.02
CA LEU A 13 -23.99 3.68 -6.88
C LEU A 13 -25.20 4.55 -7.18
N SER A 14 -26.38 4.03 -6.85
CA SER A 14 -27.60 4.82 -6.83
C SER A 14 -27.52 5.92 -5.75
N TYR A 15 -28.36 6.94 -5.87
CA TYR A 15 -28.39 8.04 -4.88
C TYR A 15 -28.66 7.52 -3.45
N GLU A 16 -29.52 6.53 -3.31
CA GLU A 16 -29.84 5.85 -2.04
C GLU A 16 -28.62 5.11 -1.46
N GLU A 17 -27.84 4.43 -2.30
CA GLU A 17 -26.61 3.74 -1.90
C GLU A 17 -25.49 4.73 -1.50
N ILE A 18 -25.44 5.91 -2.11
CA ILE A 18 -24.51 7.00 -1.74
C ILE A 18 -24.88 7.60 -0.39
N GLU A 19 -26.18 7.72 -0.07
CA GLU A 19 -26.64 8.15 1.25
C GLU A 19 -26.33 7.11 2.33
N MET A 20 -26.57 5.82 2.07
CA MET A 20 -26.19 4.75 3.02
C MET A 20 -24.69 4.70 3.30
N LEU A 21 -23.84 5.01 2.32
CA LEU A 21 -22.39 5.09 2.51
C LEU A 21 -21.93 6.27 3.37
N LYS A 22 -22.72 7.36 3.41
CA LYS A 22 -22.47 8.49 4.30
C LYS A 22 -22.84 8.18 5.74
N GLU A 23 -23.78 7.26 5.95
CA GLU A 23 -24.22 6.81 7.27
C GLU A 23 -23.37 5.65 7.82
N ASP A 24 -22.94 4.71 6.95
CA ASP A 24 -22.06 3.59 7.29
C ASP A 24 -21.09 3.27 6.14
N GLU A 25 -19.80 3.52 6.35
CA GLU A 25 -18.75 3.33 5.34
C GLU A 25 -18.58 1.86 4.91
N THR A 26 -19.10 0.90 5.68
CA THR A 26 -18.99 -0.55 5.41
C THR A 26 -20.24 -1.16 4.80
N ALA A 27 -21.31 -0.38 4.62
CA ALA A 27 -22.59 -0.86 4.12
C ALA A 27 -22.50 -1.50 2.73
N ILE A 28 -21.50 -1.11 1.92
CA ILE A 28 -21.31 -1.61 0.57
C ILE A 28 -19.94 -2.27 0.46
N LYS A 29 -19.94 -3.53 0.00
CA LYS A 29 -18.70 -4.29 -0.19
C LYS A 29 -17.87 -3.69 -1.32
N GLU A 30 -16.67 -3.27 -0.98
CA GLU A 30 -15.68 -2.78 -1.95
C GLU A 30 -15.30 -3.89 -2.92
N ARG A 31 -15.32 -3.55 -4.21
CA ARG A 31 -14.92 -4.42 -5.31
C ARG A 31 -14.18 -3.55 -6.32
N PRO A 32 -12.84 -3.63 -6.38
CA PRO A 32 -12.10 -2.85 -7.36
C PRO A 32 -12.51 -3.29 -8.78
N PRO A 33 -12.66 -2.34 -9.72
CA PRO A 33 -13.11 -2.64 -11.07
C PRO A 33 -12.11 -3.52 -11.81
N THR A 34 -12.63 -4.55 -12.46
CA THR A 34 -11.85 -5.41 -13.37
C THR A 34 -11.71 -4.73 -14.73
N THR A 35 -10.69 -5.09 -15.51
CA THR A 35 -10.46 -4.62 -16.90
C THR A 35 -11.73 -4.69 -17.77
N VAL A 36 -12.55 -5.74 -17.59
CA VAL A 36 -13.83 -5.92 -18.28
C VAL A 36 -14.84 -4.83 -17.91
N GLN A 37 -14.94 -4.43 -16.65
CA GLN A 37 -15.87 -3.40 -16.20
C GLN A 37 -15.45 -2.00 -16.68
N PHE A 38 -14.14 -1.75 -16.77
CA PHE A 38 -13.64 -0.55 -17.45
C PHE A 38 -14.01 -0.54 -18.93
N LYS A 39 -13.85 -1.66 -19.64
CA LYS A 39 -14.27 -1.82 -21.04
C LYS A 39 -15.76 -1.51 -21.21
N GLU A 40 -16.62 -2.13 -20.39
CA GLU A 40 -18.06 -1.90 -20.42
C GLU A 40 -18.42 -0.43 -20.20
N GLN A 41 -17.79 0.27 -19.25
CA GLN A 41 -18.05 1.69 -19.03
C GLN A 41 -17.58 2.54 -20.21
N ILE A 42 -16.39 2.29 -20.76
CA ILE A 42 -15.89 3.02 -21.94
C ILE A 42 -16.83 2.81 -23.12
N ASP A 43 -17.29 1.57 -23.36
CA ASP A 43 -18.23 1.24 -24.42
C ASP A 43 -19.59 1.93 -24.24
N VAL A 44 -20.08 2.06 -23.00
CA VAL A 44 -21.31 2.82 -22.71
C VAL A 44 -21.14 4.29 -23.09
N TYR A 45 -20.01 4.93 -22.76
CA TYR A 45 -19.75 6.31 -23.15
C TYR A 45 -19.57 6.47 -24.66
N ASP A 46 -18.90 5.54 -25.33
CA ASP A 46 -18.74 5.55 -26.79
C ASP A 46 -20.08 5.30 -27.50
N ALA A 47 -20.96 4.45 -26.96
CA ALA A 47 -22.31 4.25 -27.47
C ALA A 47 -23.19 5.49 -27.30
N LEU A 48 -23.17 6.11 -26.11
CA LEU A 48 -23.86 7.37 -25.84
C LEU A 48 -23.40 8.50 -26.77
N TYR A 49 -22.09 8.57 -27.02
CA TYR A 49 -21.52 9.51 -27.99
C TYR A 49 -22.14 9.30 -29.38
N LYS A 50 -22.20 8.05 -29.88
CA LYS A 50 -22.81 7.73 -31.19
C LYS A 50 -24.29 8.09 -31.23
N THR A 51 -25.05 7.78 -30.18
CA THR A 51 -26.49 8.08 -30.10
C THR A 51 -26.77 9.58 -30.11
N ILE A 52 -26.01 10.38 -29.36
CA ILE A 52 -26.23 11.83 -29.28
C ILE A 52 -25.67 12.54 -30.52
N HIS A 53 -24.62 11.99 -31.13
CA HIS A 53 -24.10 12.51 -32.37
C HIS A 53 -25.09 12.38 -33.53
N SER A 54 -25.91 11.32 -33.56
CA SER A 54 -26.93 11.11 -34.59
C SER A 54 -28.19 11.97 -34.42
N PHE A 55 -28.32 12.73 -33.32
CA PHE A 55 -29.47 13.60 -33.12
C PHE A 55 -29.49 14.76 -34.10
N ASP A 56 -30.69 15.10 -34.58
CA ASP A 56 -30.90 16.22 -35.47
C ASP A 56 -30.41 17.53 -34.86
N SER A 57 -29.75 18.34 -35.70
CA SER A 57 -29.20 19.64 -35.29
C SER A 57 -30.30 20.66 -34.96
N GLU A 58 -31.52 20.43 -35.43
CA GLU A 58 -32.62 21.38 -35.38
C GLU A 58 -33.93 20.66 -35.14
N ARG A 59 -34.78 21.24 -34.29
CA ARG A 59 -36.10 20.69 -34.01
C ARG A 59 -37.16 21.75 -34.26
N ILE A 60 -38.12 21.42 -35.12
CA ILE A 60 -39.28 22.28 -35.40
C ILE A 60 -40.42 21.83 -34.47
N ILE A 61 -40.87 22.72 -33.60
CA ILE A 61 -42.02 22.52 -32.72
C ILE A 61 -43.24 23.21 -33.33
N SER A 62 -44.31 22.44 -33.53
CA SER A 62 -45.64 22.92 -33.97
C SER A 62 -45.64 23.73 -35.27
N GLY A 63 -44.60 23.61 -36.11
CA GLY A 63 -44.51 24.24 -37.44
C GLY A 63 -44.11 25.72 -37.44
N TRP A 64 -44.01 26.38 -36.29
CA TRP A 64 -43.70 27.83 -36.19
C TRP A 64 -42.47 28.15 -35.36
N LEU A 65 -41.95 27.22 -34.54
CA LEU A 65 -40.79 27.42 -33.70
C LEU A 65 -39.66 26.47 -34.11
N ARG A 66 -38.54 27.02 -34.60
CA ARG A 66 -37.31 26.26 -34.89
C ARG A 66 -36.33 26.46 -33.74
N ILE A 67 -35.98 25.38 -33.05
CA ILE A 67 -34.99 25.38 -31.97
C ILE A 67 -33.70 24.80 -32.51
N ASP A 68 -32.62 25.57 -32.38
CA ASP A 68 -31.27 25.11 -32.66
C ASP A 68 -30.75 24.27 -31.47
N VAL A 69 -30.56 22.98 -31.70
CA VAL A 69 -30.12 22.03 -30.67
C VAL A 69 -28.60 21.82 -30.74
N ARG A 70 -27.90 22.41 -31.74
CA ARG A 70 -26.45 22.25 -31.94
C ARG A 70 -25.63 22.60 -30.70
N PRO A 71 -25.87 23.73 -29.99
CA PRO A 71 -25.06 24.08 -28.82
C PRO A 71 -25.24 23.08 -27.67
N LEU A 72 -26.47 22.61 -27.45
CA LEU A 72 -26.78 21.60 -26.43
C LEU A 72 -26.13 20.27 -26.77
N ARG A 73 -26.27 19.81 -28.03
CA ARG A 73 -25.63 18.57 -28.51
C ARG A 73 -24.13 18.64 -28.33
N GLN A 74 -23.49 19.75 -28.71
CA GLN A 74 -22.05 19.92 -28.55
C GLN A 74 -21.63 19.91 -27.07
N ALA A 75 -22.36 20.61 -26.20
CA ALA A 75 -22.07 20.62 -24.77
C ALA A 75 -22.14 19.22 -24.15
N VAL A 76 -23.18 18.44 -24.49
CA VAL A 76 -23.35 17.07 -24.01
C VAL A 76 -22.27 16.13 -24.58
N LEU A 77 -21.96 16.22 -25.88
CA LEU A 77 -20.88 15.44 -26.49
C LEU A 77 -19.53 15.73 -25.83
N ASN A 78 -19.23 17.01 -25.54
CA ASN A 78 -17.99 17.39 -24.85
C ASN A 78 -17.90 16.75 -23.45
N ILE A 79 -19.02 16.71 -22.71
CA ILE A 79 -19.07 16.07 -21.38
C ILE A 79 -18.82 14.56 -21.51
N ILE A 80 -19.47 13.90 -22.47
CA ILE A 80 -19.31 12.46 -22.71
C ILE A 80 -17.86 12.12 -23.10
N CYS A 81 -17.27 12.88 -24.03
CA CYS A 81 -15.87 12.73 -24.39
C CYS A 81 -14.94 12.91 -23.19
N LYS A 82 -15.23 13.90 -22.32
CA LYS A 82 -14.44 14.12 -21.12
C LYS A 82 -14.48 12.92 -20.17
N TRP A 83 -15.65 12.33 -19.95
CA TRP A 83 -15.78 11.12 -19.12
C TRP A 83 -15.06 9.92 -19.74
N GLY A 84 -15.28 9.64 -21.03
CA GLY A 84 -14.59 8.56 -21.74
C GLY A 84 -13.07 8.73 -21.73
N SER A 85 -12.57 9.95 -21.93
CA SER A 85 -11.14 10.28 -21.84
C SER A 85 -10.60 10.09 -20.43
N MET A 86 -11.38 10.39 -19.40
CA MET A 86 -10.95 10.28 -18.01
C MET A 86 -10.71 8.83 -17.60
N PHE A 87 -11.57 7.89 -18.03
CA PHE A 87 -11.36 6.46 -17.81
C PHE A 87 -10.12 5.95 -18.53
N LYS A 88 -9.94 6.33 -19.80
CA LYS A 88 -8.76 5.98 -20.59
C LYS A 88 -7.48 6.52 -19.94
N GLN A 89 -7.48 7.77 -19.50
CA GLN A 89 -6.35 8.42 -18.83
C GLN A 89 -6.02 7.76 -17.49
N HIS A 90 -7.03 7.41 -16.69
CA HIS A 90 -6.78 6.70 -15.42
C HIS A 90 -6.10 5.34 -15.65
N LEU A 91 -6.56 4.57 -16.65
CA LEU A 91 -5.92 3.31 -17.00
C LEU A 91 -4.49 3.51 -17.51
N PHE A 92 -4.26 4.54 -18.31
CA PHE A 92 -2.93 4.90 -18.82
C PHE A 92 -1.97 5.26 -17.68
N GLU A 93 -2.40 6.14 -16.76
CA GLU A 93 -1.64 6.54 -15.58
C GLU A 93 -1.41 5.34 -14.63
N HIS A 94 -2.40 4.46 -14.47
CA HIS A 94 -2.26 3.27 -13.65
C HIS A 94 -1.17 2.32 -14.16
N VAL A 95 -1.10 2.09 -15.48
CA VAL A 95 -0.05 1.28 -16.11
C VAL A 95 1.33 1.91 -15.85
N ILE A 96 1.48 3.21 -16.13
CA ILE A 96 2.76 3.92 -15.95
C ILE A 96 3.20 3.91 -14.48
N SER A 97 2.30 4.28 -13.58
CA SER A 97 2.58 4.34 -12.14
C SER A 97 2.96 2.97 -11.60
N SER A 98 2.25 1.91 -11.98
CA SER A 98 2.51 0.56 -11.46
C SER A 98 3.87 0.04 -11.92
N LEU A 99 4.23 0.26 -13.19
CA LEU A 99 5.54 -0.15 -13.72
C LEU A 99 6.68 0.68 -13.11
N SER A 100 6.51 2.00 -12.99
CA SER A 100 7.52 2.89 -12.40
C SER A 100 7.73 2.65 -10.90
N GLU A 101 6.65 2.41 -10.15
CA GLU A 101 6.72 2.06 -8.72
C GLU A 101 7.42 0.71 -8.52
N LEU A 102 7.18 -0.27 -9.39
CA LEU A 102 7.88 -1.54 -9.32
C LEU A 102 9.37 -1.40 -9.66
N ASP A 103 9.71 -0.65 -10.71
CA ASP A 103 11.12 -0.45 -11.10
C ASP A 103 11.92 0.25 -10.00
N SER A 104 11.37 1.33 -9.43
CA SER A 104 11.96 2.04 -8.29
C SER A 104 12.09 1.14 -7.06
N PHE A 105 11.04 0.40 -6.70
CA PHE A 105 11.09 -0.55 -5.61
C PHE A 105 12.17 -1.63 -5.81
N VAL A 106 12.29 -2.18 -7.03
CA VAL A 106 13.29 -3.20 -7.34
C VAL A 106 14.70 -2.62 -7.24
N ALA A 107 14.94 -1.42 -7.76
CA ALA A 107 16.22 -0.74 -7.66
C ALA A 107 16.62 -0.48 -6.20
N GLU A 108 15.70 0.07 -5.39
CA GLU A 108 15.90 0.31 -3.97
C GLU A 108 16.13 -0.98 -3.18
N ALA A 109 15.34 -2.01 -3.44
CA ALA A 109 15.46 -3.30 -2.77
C ALA A 109 16.80 -3.98 -3.08
N ILE A 110 17.24 -3.99 -4.34
CA ILE A 110 18.53 -4.57 -4.71
C ILE A 110 19.67 -3.78 -4.06
N ALA A 111 19.61 -2.44 -4.10
CA ALA A 111 20.62 -1.59 -3.46
C ALA A 111 20.71 -1.84 -1.94
N ALA A 112 19.56 -1.94 -1.27
CA ALA A 112 19.51 -2.21 0.17
C ALA A 112 20.03 -3.62 0.53
N LEU A 113 19.75 -4.63 -0.30
CA LEU A 113 20.18 -6.02 -0.07
C LEU A 113 21.67 -6.26 -0.34
N GLN A 114 22.33 -5.36 -1.08
CA GLN A 114 23.76 -5.44 -1.44
C GLN A 114 24.68 -4.69 -0.46
N VAL A 115 24.13 -4.01 0.56
CA VAL A 115 24.93 -3.36 1.60
C VAL A 115 25.70 -4.41 2.38
N GLU A 116 27.03 -4.27 2.46
CA GLU A 116 27.88 -5.14 3.27
C GLU A 116 27.60 -4.89 4.76
N LEU A 117 27.09 -5.91 5.44
CA LEU A 117 26.82 -5.84 6.88
C LEU A 117 28.06 -6.26 7.67
N SER A 118 28.46 -5.42 8.63
CA SER A 118 29.42 -5.80 9.66
C SER A 118 28.71 -6.44 10.85
N GLU A 119 29.42 -7.22 11.68
CA GLU A 119 28.81 -7.92 12.82
C GLU A 119 28.16 -6.99 13.86
N ASP A 120 28.60 -5.73 13.93
CA ASP A 120 28.09 -4.69 14.86
C ASP A 120 27.01 -3.78 14.24
N ASP A 121 26.66 -3.94 12.96
CA ASP A 121 25.69 -3.08 12.29
C ASP A 121 24.24 -3.59 12.45
N TYR A 122 23.67 -3.31 13.62
CA TYR A 122 22.28 -3.68 13.95
C TYR A 122 21.24 -2.93 13.11
N GLU A 123 21.46 -1.65 12.81
CA GLU A 123 20.54 -0.83 12.01
C GLU A 123 20.53 -1.28 10.55
N GLY A 124 21.70 -1.56 9.97
CA GLY A 124 21.82 -2.13 8.63
C GLY A 124 21.12 -3.49 8.53
N LEU A 125 21.31 -4.35 9.54
CA LEU A 125 20.63 -5.66 9.61
C LEU A 125 19.10 -5.51 9.65
N LEU A 126 18.57 -4.61 10.46
CA LEU A 126 17.13 -4.35 10.53
C LEU A 126 16.58 -3.83 9.21
N SER A 127 17.30 -2.92 8.54
CA SER A 127 16.91 -2.40 7.23
C SER A 127 16.82 -3.53 6.19
N VAL A 128 17.86 -4.35 6.07
CA VAL A 128 17.91 -5.52 5.17
C VAL A 128 16.78 -6.50 5.47
N MET A 129 16.54 -6.83 6.75
CA MET A 129 15.45 -7.70 7.17
C MET A 129 14.07 -7.12 6.85
N GLY A 130 13.90 -5.80 6.98
CA GLY A 130 12.70 -5.07 6.57
C GLY A 130 12.41 -5.21 5.09
N TYR A 131 13.42 -5.04 4.22
CA TYR A 131 13.27 -5.25 2.78
C TYR A 131 12.99 -6.71 2.42
N LEU A 132 13.61 -7.69 3.09
CA LEU A 132 13.32 -9.12 2.88
C LEU A 132 11.85 -9.45 3.18
N VAL A 133 11.27 -8.85 4.21
CA VAL A 133 9.84 -8.99 4.54
C VAL A 133 8.97 -8.30 3.48
N LYS A 134 9.29 -7.06 3.11
CA LYS A 134 8.55 -6.33 2.06
C LYS A 134 8.53 -7.09 0.73
N ILE A 135 9.65 -7.66 0.29
CA ILE A 135 9.74 -8.46 -0.94
C ILE A 135 8.84 -9.70 -0.83
N ARG A 136 8.89 -10.41 0.30
CA ARG A 136 8.06 -11.60 0.52
C ARG A 136 6.57 -11.27 0.49
N ASP A 137 6.15 -10.21 1.19
CA ASP A 137 4.74 -9.86 1.33
C ASP A 137 4.18 -9.32 0.00
N ARG A 138 5.01 -8.62 -0.79
CA ARG A 138 4.63 -8.11 -2.13
C ARG A 138 4.66 -9.20 -3.21
N GLN A 139 5.33 -10.33 -2.98
CA GLN A 139 5.64 -11.32 -4.03
C GLN A 139 4.40 -11.84 -4.77
N THR A 140 3.38 -12.27 -4.03
CA THR A 140 2.17 -12.82 -4.63
C THR A 140 1.39 -11.79 -5.45
N ALA A 141 1.36 -10.54 -4.98
CA ALA A 141 0.69 -9.45 -5.69
C ALA A 141 1.46 -9.03 -6.94
N THR A 142 2.78 -8.88 -6.84
CA THR A 142 3.67 -8.50 -7.96
C THR A 142 3.74 -9.55 -9.05
N ASP A 143 3.81 -10.84 -8.69
CA ASP A 143 3.82 -11.92 -9.69
C ASP A 143 2.48 -11.96 -10.48
N GLY A 144 1.38 -11.54 -9.87
CA GLY A 144 0.05 -11.51 -10.47
C GLY A 144 -0.31 -10.24 -11.25
N MET A 145 0.44 -9.14 -11.12
CA MET A 145 0.03 -7.84 -11.70
C MET A 145 0.37 -7.66 -13.19
N PHE A 146 1.37 -8.37 -13.72
CA PHE A 146 1.84 -8.19 -15.09
C PHE A 146 0.79 -8.56 -16.14
N GLN A 147 0.02 -9.62 -15.89
CA GLN A 147 -1.03 -10.08 -16.82
C GLN A 147 -2.18 -9.05 -16.93
N PRO A 148 -2.77 -8.56 -15.83
CA PRO A 148 -3.74 -7.45 -15.88
C PRO A 148 -3.22 -6.19 -16.59
N ILE A 149 -1.96 -5.80 -16.35
CA ILE A 149 -1.36 -4.63 -17.00
C ILE A 149 -1.30 -4.82 -18.53
N LYS A 150 -0.92 -6.01 -18.98
CA LYS A 150 -0.89 -6.35 -20.41
C LYS A 150 -2.28 -6.28 -21.04
N GLU A 151 -3.30 -6.81 -20.36
CA GLU A 151 -4.70 -6.73 -20.82
C GLU A 151 -5.20 -5.29 -20.91
N ILE A 152 -4.84 -4.43 -19.94
CA ILE A 152 -5.17 -3.00 -19.97
C ILE A 152 -4.48 -2.30 -21.14
N MET A 153 -3.22 -2.63 -21.43
CA MET A 153 -2.50 -2.05 -22.58
C MET A 153 -3.13 -2.46 -23.92
N GLU A 154 -3.50 -3.74 -24.07
CA GLU A 154 -4.21 -4.23 -25.26
C GLU A 154 -5.58 -3.54 -25.41
N LEU A 155 -6.33 -3.39 -24.32
CA LEU A 155 -7.61 -2.68 -24.32
C LEU A 155 -7.46 -1.22 -24.77
N LEU A 156 -6.49 -0.49 -24.19
CA LEU A 156 -6.26 0.91 -24.55
C LEU A 156 -5.83 1.07 -26.01
N LYS A 157 -5.10 0.10 -26.56
CA LYS A 157 -4.76 0.04 -27.98
C LYS A 157 -5.99 -0.10 -28.87
N GLU A 158 -6.99 -0.91 -28.48
CA GLU A 158 -8.28 -1.01 -29.20
C GLU A 158 -8.99 0.35 -29.28
N TYR A 159 -8.83 1.20 -28.26
CA TYR A 159 -9.41 2.55 -28.20
C TYR A 159 -8.53 3.65 -28.81
N GLY A 160 -7.43 3.29 -29.47
CA GLY A 160 -6.51 4.23 -30.13
C GLY A 160 -5.57 4.99 -29.19
N VAL A 161 -5.38 4.51 -27.96
CA VAL A 161 -4.39 5.05 -27.01
C VAL A 161 -3.13 4.20 -27.10
N GLU A 162 -2.04 4.79 -27.59
CA GLU A 162 -0.75 4.13 -27.72
C GLU A 162 0.18 4.50 -26.56
N PHE A 163 0.96 3.52 -26.11
CA PHE A 163 2.03 3.72 -25.13
C PHE A 163 3.37 3.95 -25.85
N SER A 164 4.31 4.62 -25.17
CA SER A 164 5.69 4.74 -25.68
C SER A 164 6.38 3.38 -25.73
N GLU A 165 7.36 3.24 -26.63
CA GLU A 165 8.17 2.03 -26.76
C GLU A 165 8.89 1.67 -25.44
N GLU A 166 9.30 2.67 -24.67
CA GLU A 166 9.92 2.53 -23.36
C GLU A 166 9.05 1.73 -22.38
N ILE A 167 7.73 1.94 -22.38
CA ILE A 167 6.80 1.25 -21.48
C ILE A 167 6.67 -0.22 -21.86
N TYR A 168 6.69 -0.53 -23.16
CA TYR A 168 6.69 -1.92 -23.63
C TYR A 168 7.98 -2.65 -23.25
N ILE A 169 9.14 -1.98 -23.38
CA ILE A 169 10.42 -2.52 -22.94
C ILE A 169 10.41 -2.76 -21.43
N GLN A 170 9.95 -1.78 -20.64
CA GLN A 170 9.82 -1.93 -19.19
C GLN A 170 8.93 -3.10 -18.79
N LEU A 171 7.77 -3.28 -19.44
CA LEU A 171 6.88 -4.42 -19.17
C LEU A 171 7.55 -5.77 -19.46
N GLN A 172 8.44 -5.83 -20.45
CA GLN A 172 9.18 -7.03 -20.80
C GLN A 172 10.35 -7.30 -19.83
N GLU A 173 11.08 -6.27 -19.41
CA GLU A 173 12.28 -6.40 -18.55
C GLU A 173 11.96 -6.52 -17.06
N LEU A 174 10.89 -5.89 -16.58
CA LEU A 174 10.54 -5.85 -15.15
C LEU A 174 10.31 -7.23 -14.53
N PRO A 175 9.64 -8.20 -15.18
CA PRO A 175 9.55 -9.57 -14.69
C PRO A 175 10.93 -10.19 -14.40
N ASP A 176 11.90 -9.94 -15.27
CA ASP A 176 13.26 -10.48 -15.12
C ASP A 176 14.02 -9.76 -13.99
N LYS A 177 13.92 -8.42 -13.91
CA LYS A 177 14.47 -7.63 -12.79
C LYS A 177 13.87 -8.06 -11.45
N TRP A 178 12.57 -8.30 -11.40
CA TRP A 178 11.87 -8.81 -10.22
C TRP A 178 12.34 -10.21 -9.83
N ASN A 179 12.51 -11.12 -10.79
CA ASN A 179 13.07 -12.43 -10.54
C ASN A 179 14.53 -12.37 -10.05
N GLN A 180 15.33 -11.45 -10.58
CA GLN A 180 16.68 -11.19 -10.08
C GLN A 180 16.64 -10.67 -8.64
N CYS A 181 15.77 -9.71 -8.32
CA CYS A 181 15.57 -9.21 -6.97
C CYS A 181 15.22 -10.35 -5.98
N LYS A 182 14.30 -11.25 -6.36
CA LYS A 182 13.97 -12.44 -5.57
C LYS A 182 15.18 -13.36 -5.33
N LYS A 183 16.02 -13.58 -6.35
CA LYS A 183 17.25 -14.38 -6.20
C LYS A 183 18.24 -13.73 -5.24
N VAL A 184 18.46 -12.42 -5.37
CA VAL A 184 19.32 -11.66 -4.46
C VAL A 184 18.77 -11.73 -3.03
N ALA A 185 17.46 -11.53 -2.85
CA ALA A 185 16.81 -11.63 -1.54
C ALA A 185 17.01 -13.01 -0.89
N ILE A 186 16.93 -14.10 -1.65
CA ILE A 186 17.20 -15.45 -1.14
C ILE A 186 18.67 -15.60 -0.72
N ALA A 187 19.61 -15.11 -1.53
CA ALA A 187 21.04 -15.16 -1.23
C ALA A 187 21.37 -14.32 0.03
N THR A 188 20.88 -13.08 0.11
CA THR A 188 21.05 -12.21 1.28
C THR A 188 20.42 -12.83 2.51
N LYS A 189 19.24 -13.44 2.42
CA LYS A 189 18.61 -14.16 3.54
C LYS A 189 19.48 -15.30 4.06
N GLN A 190 20.15 -16.05 3.17
CA GLN A 190 21.08 -17.10 3.57
C GLN A 190 22.34 -16.52 4.23
N ALA A 191 22.90 -15.44 3.68
CA ALA A 191 24.09 -14.77 4.22
C ALA A 191 23.84 -14.13 5.60
N VAL A 192 22.64 -13.56 5.80
CA VAL A 192 22.25 -12.85 7.03
C VAL A 192 21.74 -13.80 8.12
N GLY A 193 21.33 -15.02 7.77
CA GLY A 193 20.80 -16.01 8.73
C GLY A 193 21.68 -16.26 9.97
N PRO A 194 23.01 -16.44 9.84
CA PRO A 194 23.91 -16.56 10.98
C PRO A 194 23.94 -15.30 11.86
N LEU A 195 24.04 -14.11 11.26
CA LEU A 195 24.04 -12.82 11.97
C LEU A 195 22.73 -12.62 12.74
N GLN A 196 21.60 -12.92 12.10
CA GLN A 196 20.29 -12.89 12.73
C GLN A 196 20.22 -13.84 13.93
N THR A 197 20.75 -15.06 13.80
CA THR A 197 20.76 -16.05 14.89
C THR A 197 21.61 -15.59 16.07
N LEU A 198 22.78 -14.99 15.79
CA LEU A 198 23.65 -14.39 16.81
C LEU A 198 22.92 -13.28 17.57
N GLN A 199 22.25 -12.37 16.85
CA GLN A 199 21.52 -11.25 17.45
C GLN A 199 20.31 -11.74 18.27
N ILE A 200 19.54 -12.71 17.77
CA ILE A 200 18.45 -13.34 18.53
C ILE A 200 18.98 -13.98 19.83
N ALA A 201 20.14 -14.66 19.78
CA ALA A 201 20.75 -15.24 20.96
C ALA A 201 21.22 -14.16 21.96
N ALA A 202 21.79 -13.05 21.47
CA ALA A 202 22.18 -11.91 22.30
C ALA A 202 20.97 -11.27 23.00
N ILE A 203 19.87 -11.04 22.28
CA ILE A 203 18.61 -10.53 22.84
C ILE A 203 18.07 -11.48 23.91
N LYS A 204 18.00 -12.79 23.61
CA LYS A 204 17.56 -13.80 24.60
C LYS A 204 18.41 -13.82 25.87
N ARG A 205 19.74 -13.69 25.73
CA ARG A 205 20.65 -13.60 26.89
C ARG A 205 20.37 -12.34 27.70
N ARG A 206 20.13 -11.20 27.04
CA ARG A 206 19.85 -9.92 27.69
C ARG A 206 18.51 -9.95 28.46
N ILE A 207 17.48 -10.57 27.88
CA ILE A 207 16.20 -10.84 28.56
C ILE A 207 16.41 -11.75 29.77
N GLY A 208 17.14 -12.86 29.61
CA GLY A 208 17.42 -13.77 30.73
C GLY A 208 18.20 -13.11 31.88
N LEU A 209 19.16 -12.23 31.56
CA LEU A 209 19.88 -11.43 32.54
C LEU A 209 18.95 -10.47 33.28
N PHE A 210 18.05 -9.80 32.55
CA PHE A 210 17.04 -8.92 33.12
C PHE A 210 16.10 -9.68 34.07
N ASP A 211 15.60 -10.86 33.68
CA ASP A 211 14.74 -11.71 34.51
C ASP A 211 15.43 -12.13 35.82
N VAL A 212 16.71 -12.52 35.75
CA VAL A 212 17.49 -12.86 36.95
C VAL A 212 17.65 -11.64 37.86
N ARG A 213 17.96 -10.48 37.28
CA ARG A 213 18.13 -9.22 38.04
C ARG A 213 16.82 -8.79 38.70
N GLN A 214 15.70 -8.91 37.99
CA GLN A 214 14.36 -8.64 38.51
C GLN A 214 14.00 -9.61 39.64
N ALA A 215 14.30 -10.91 39.50
CA ALA A 215 14.05 -11.91 40.53
C ALA A 215 14.88 -11.66 41.80
N MET A 216 16.18 -11.33 41.63
CA MET A 216 17.06 -10.95 42.75
C MET A 216 16.56 -9.69 43.45
N HIS A 217 16.16 -8.66 42.69
CA HIS A 217 15.59 -7.43 43.24
C HIS A 217 14.30 -7.72 44.01
N ARG A 218 13.38 -8.53 43.47
CA ARG A 218 12.14 -8.94 44.14
C ARG A 218 12.42 -9.67 45.46
N ASP A 219 13.40 -10.57 45.49
CA ASP A 219 13.72 -11.34 46.70
C ASP A 219 14.47 -10.50 47.75
N ALA A 220 15.28 -9.52 47.31
CA ALA A 220 15.87 -8.50 48.18
C ALA A 220 14.79 -7.58 48.75
N PHE A 221 13.84 -7.14 47.92
CA PHE A 221 12.74 -6.27 48.30
C PHE A 221 11.93 -6.85 49.47
N LYS A 222 11.58 -8.13 49.40
CA LYS A 222 10.86 -8.85 50.48
C LYS A 222 11.59 -8.87 51.82
N LYS A 223 12.92 -8.73 51.84
CA LYS A 223 13.75 -8.76 53.05
C LYS A 223 14.01 -7.37 53.64
N LEU A 224 13.46 -6.31 53.03
CA LEU A 224 13.76 -4.95 53.44
C LEU A 224 13.17 -4.60 54.82
N PRO A 225 13.85 -3.72 55.58
CA PRO A 225 13.49 -3.42 56.96
C PRO A 225 12.16 -2.69 57.08
N PHE A 226 11.65 -2.05 56.02
CA PHE A 226 10.35 -1.35 56.05
C PHE A 226 9.15 -2.27 56.30
N PHE A 227 9.28 -3.59 56.09
CA PHE A 227 8.26 -4.58 56.46
C PHE A 227 8.24 -4.91 57.96
N HIS A 228 9.23 -4.42 58.72
CA HIS A 228 9.36 -4.67 60.15
C HIS A 228 9.02 -3.40 60.95
N TRP A 229 8.36 -3.57 62.09
CA TRP A 229 7.83 -2.47 62.92
C TRP A 229 8.92 -1.50 63.44
N GLY A 230 10.17 -1.92 63.52
CA GLY A 230 11.30 -1.11 64.01
C GLY A 230 12.02 -0.24 62.97
N CYS A 231 11.46 -0.06 61.77
CA CYS A 231 12.13 0.69 60.70
C CYS A 231 12.14 2.20 60.95
N GLN A 232 13.33 2.79 61.01
CA GLN A 232 13.52 4.26 60.99
C GLN A 232 13.75 4.73 59.54
N ASN A 233 13.29 5.93 59.17
CA ASN A 233 13.40 6.51 57.82
C ASN A 233 12.75 5.71 56.67
N VAL A 234 11.49 5.30 56.85
CA VAL A 234 10.69 4.54 55.87
C VAL A 234 10.56 5.25 54.51
N TYR A 235 10.32 6.56 54.49
CA TYR A 235 10.13 7.31 53.24
C TYR A 235 11.39 7.35 52.36
N ALA A 236 12.57 7.56 52.94
CA ALA A 236 13.83 7.55 52.19
C ALA A 236 14.13 6.17 51.58
N LEU A 237 13.75 5.09 52.28
CA LEU A 237 13.85 3.73 51.75
C LEU A 237 12.85 3.48 50.62
N PHE A 238 11.63 4.00 50.71
CA PHE A 238 10.66 3.92 49.61
C PHE A 238 11.12 4.68 48.38
N ASP A 239 11.63 5.90 48.55
CA ASP A 239 12.13 6.70 47.43
C ASP A 239 13.28 5.99 46.69
N HIS A 240 14.20 5.37 47.44
CA HIS A 240 15.28 4.56 46.84
C HIS A 240 14.73 3.34 46.09
N GLN A 241 13.76 2.60 46.65
CA GLN A 241 13.17 1.46 45.95
C GLN A 241 12.35 1.87 44.73
N HIS A 242 11.69 3.03 44.79
CA HIS A 242 10.97 3.60 43.67
C HIS A 242 11.91 3.98 42.52
N GLN A 243 13.06 4.61 42.83
CA GLN A 243 14.08 4.91 41.82
C GLN A 243 14.62 3.64 41.13
N GLU A 244 14.92 2.60 41.90
CA GLU A 244 15.35 1.31 41.34
C GLU A 244 14.26 0.69 40.44
N LEU A 245 12.99 0.75 40.84
CA LEU A 245 11.87 0.28 40.01
C LEU A 245 11.74 1.08 38.70
N CYS A 246 11.85 2.42 38.75
CA CYS A 246 11.85 3.24 37.54
C CYS A 246 13.00 2.87 36.60
N ASN A 247 14.20 2.59 37.13
CA ASN A 247 15.33 2.12 36.32
C ASN A 247 15.02 0.78 35.62
N PHE A 248 14.38 -0.17 36.32
CA PHE A 248 13.93 -1.44 35.72
C PHE A 248 12.84 -1.22 34.66
N GLU A 249 11.90 -0.31 34.87
CA GLU A 249 10.87 0.04 33.89
C GLU A 249 11.47 0.65 32.62
N ASP A 250 12.48 1.51 32.76
CA ASP A 250 13.17 2.11 31.63
C ASP A 250 14.09 1.12 30.90
N GLU A 251 14.75 0.20 31.62
CA GLU A 251 15.46 -0.93 31.02
C GLU A 251 14.50 -1.85 30.24
N LEU A 252 13.28 -2.09 30.76
CA LEU A 252 12.26 -2.89 30.10
C LEU A 252 11.74 -2.21 28.81
N LYS A 253 11.51 -0.90 28.83
CA LYS A 253 11.14 -0.15 27.62
C LYS A 253 12.20 -0.29 26.53
N LYS A 254 13.48 -0.13 26.88
CA LYS A 254 14.62 -0.30 25.95
C LYS A 254 14.81 -1.73 25.43
N LEU A 255 14.25 -2.74 26.10
CA LEU A 255 14.26 -4.13 25.65
C LEU A 255 13.05 -4.48 24.77
N ALA A 256 11.99 -3.68 24.85
CA ALA A 256 10.78 -3.84 24.06
C ALA A 256 10.85 -3.14 22.70
N GLU A 257 11.66 -2.09 22.59
CA GLU A 257 12.08 -1.44 21.34
C GLU A 257 13.02 -2.33 20.52
#